data_AF-X5Q4M0-F1
#
_entry.id   AF-X5Q4M0-F1
#
_cell.length_a   1.000
_cell.length_b   1.000
_cell.length_c   1.000
_cell.angle_alpha   90.00
_cell.angle_beta   90.00
_cell.angle_gamma   90.00
#
_symmetry.space_group_name_H-M   'P 1'
#
loop_
_entity.id
_entity.type
_entity.pdbx_description
1 polymer ?
#
loop_
_entity_poly.entity_id
_entity_poly.type
_entity_poly.pdbx_seq_one_letter_code
_entity_poly.pdbx_strand_id
1 'polypeptide(L)'
;MSATKEFFQTWLQENVGNLPAESEVSVAVLAQQFEQDADAAGYGHEVREDELGNIQEAIEAALTKARTGEEPQPADDNELAPVMEALEVEDPKSGP
;
A
#
# COMPACT_ATOMS: atom_id res chain seq x y z
N MET A 1 17.74 6.23 0.85
CA MET A 1 16.71 6.39 1.89
C MET A 1 17.25 5.77 3.16
N SER A 2 16.72 6.14 4.33
CA SER A 2 17.09 5.50 5.60
C SER A 2 16.25 4.26 5.84
N ALA A 3 16.78 3.28 6.58
CA ALA A 3 16.07 2.04 6.88
C ALA A 3 14.69 2.29 7.52
N THR A 4 14.57 3.27 8.41
CA THR A 4 13.30 3.68 9.04
C THR A 4 12.30 4.24 8.03
N LYS A 5 12.77 5.00 7.03
CA LYS A 5 11.93 5.55 5.96
C LYS A 5 11.45 4.47 5.00
N GLU A 6 12.32 3.53 4.66
CA GLU A 6 11.97 2.38 3.82
C GLU A 6 10.93 1.51 4.53
N PHE A 7 11.15 1.21 5.82
CA PHE A 7 10.19 0.48 6.64
C PHE A 7 8.83 1.19 6.71
N PHE A 8 8.82 2.50 6.94
CA PHE A 8 7.59 3.29 6.98
C PHE A 8 6.84 3.28 5.63
N GLN A 9 7.54 3.38 4.50
CA GLN A 9 6.91 3.31 3.19
C GLN A 9 6.29 1.93 2.90
N THR A 10 7.02 0.85 3.20
CA THR A 10 6.49 -0.51 3.05
C THR A 10 5.29 -0.72 3.97
N TRP A 11 5.40 -0.31 5.23
CA TRP A 11 4.31 -0.41 6.20
C TRP A 11 3.06 0.35 5.73
N LEU A 12 3.22 1.55 5.17
CA LEU A 12 2.13 2.33 4.58
C LEU A 12 1.48 1.60 3.40
N GLN A 13 2.25 0.99 2.51
CA GLN A 13 1.67 0.24 1.38
C GLN A 13 0.85 -0.96 1.87
N GLU A 14 1.37 -1.71 2.83
CA GLU A 14 0.73 -2.91 3.37
C GLU A 14 -0.51 -2.59 4.20
N ASN A 15 -0.47 -1.52 5.01
CA ASN A 15 -1.53 -1.22 6.00
C ASN A 15 -2.47 -0.09 5.58
N VAL A 16 -2.03 0.82 4.71
CA VAL A 16 -2.73 2.06 4.36
C VAL A 16 -3.07 2.13 2.86
N GLY A 17 -2.15 1.68 2.00
CA GLY A 17 -2.27 1.74 0.55
C GLY A 17 -3.46 0.95 -0.01
N ASN A 18 -3.93 -0.05 0.75
CA ASN A 18 -5.07 -0.89 0.38
C ASN A 18 -6.35 -0.57 1.18
N LEU A 19 -6.34 0.47 2.02
CA LEU A 19 -7.53 0.82 2.79
C LEU A 19 -8.58 1.48 1.89
N PRO A 20 -9.85 1.05 1.96
CA PRO A 20 -10.92 1.74 1.26
C PRO A 20 -11.01 3.19 1.76
N ALA A 21 -11.40 4.12 0.89
CA ALA A 21 -11.57 5.53 1.26
C ALA A 21 -12.58 5.72 2.42
N GLU A 22 -13.49 4.75 2.59
CA GLU A 22 -14.50 4.67 3.65
C GLU A 22 -14.02 3.95 4.92
N SER A 23 -12.72 3.58 5.00
CA SER A 23 -12.20 2.86 6.15
C SER A 23 -12.34 3.68 7.43
N GLU A 24 -12.96 3.08 8.46
CA GLU A 24 -13.20 3.69 9.78
C GLU A 24 -11.92 3.79 10.63
N VAL A 25 -10.78 3.29 10.13
CA VAL A 25 -9.51 3.33 10.84
C VAL A 25 -8.98 4.77 10.88
N SER A 26 -8.89 5.31 12.08
CA SER A 26 -8.38 6.67 12.31
C SER A 26 -6.86 6.73 12.16
N VAL A 27 -6.34 7.88 11.72
CA VAL A 27 -4.88 8.15 11.63
C VAL A 27 -4.15 7.84 12.94
N ALA A 28 -4.76 8.17 14.08
CA ALA A 28 -4.20 7.88 15.40
C ALA A 28 -4.06 6.38 15.70
N VAL A 29 -4.94 5.54 15.16
CA VAL A 29 -4.85 4.07 15.31
C VAL A 29 -3.73 3.53 14.43
N LEU A 30 -3.61 4.02 13.19
CA LEU A 30 -2.52 3.67 12.29
C LEU A 30 -1.15 4.08 12.86
N ALA A 31 -1.05 5.27 13.46
CA ALA A 31 0.18 5.71 14.09
C ALA A 31 0.59 4.79 15.25
N GLN A 32 -0.34 4.44 16.13
CA GLN A 32 -0.07 3.50 17.22
C GLN A 32 0.36 2.11 16.70
N GLN A 33 -0.29 1.61 15.64
CA GLN A 33 0.08 0.33 15.05
C GLN A 33 1.49 0.37 14.46
N PHE A 34 1.80 1.40 13.65
CA PHE A 34 3.15 1.63 13.15
C PHE A 34 4.16 1.71 14.29
N GLU A 35 3.81 2.38 15.40
CA GLU A 35 4.73 2.51 16.52
C GLU A 35 5.08 1.17 17.17
N GLN A 36 4.11 0.25 17.27
CA GLN A 36 4.32 -1.10 17.77
C GLN A 36 5.14 -1.95 16.79
N ASP A 37 4.83 -1.89 15.49
CA ASP A 37 5.54 -2.66 14.47
C ASP A 37 6.99 -2.20 14.32
N ALA A 38 7.21 -0.88 14.35
CA ALA A 38 8.54 -0.31 14.28
C ALA A 38 9.38 -0.64 15.52
N ASP A 39 8.79 -0.62 16.71
CA ASP A 39 9.45 -1.05 17.95
C ASP A 39 9.84 -2.54 17.88
N ALA A 40 8.92 -3.40 17.42
CA ALA A 40 9.16 -4.83 17.22
C ALA A 40 10.27 -5.11 16.18
N ALA A 41 10.39 -4.27 15.16
CA ALA A 41 11.45 -4.32 14.16
C ALA A 41 12.78 -3.71 14.62
N GLY A 42 12.83 -3.10 15.82
CA GLY A 42 14.04 -2.51 16.40
C GLY A 42 14.27 -1.05 16.04
N TYR A 43 13.29 -0.36 15.45
CA TYR A 43 13.34 1.08 15.20
C TYR A 43 12.87 1.83 16.46
N GLY A 44 13.82 2.35 17.23
CA GLY A 44 13.54 3.15 18.43
C GLY A 44 12.69 4.41 18.13
N HIS A 45 11.94 4.88 19.11
CA HIS A 45 11.07 6.07 18.98
C HIS A 45 11.87 7.31 18.56
N GLU A 46 13.04 7.51 19.16
CA GLU A 46 13.94 8.64 18.92
C GLU A 46 14.39 8.71 17.45
N VAL A 47 14.73 7.56 16.85
CA VAL A 47 15.16 7.47 15.44
C VAL A 47 13.98 7.72 14.51
N ARG A 48 12.78 7.24 14.86
CA ARG A 48 11.57 7.50 14.08
C ARG A 48 11.20 8.97 14.08
N GLU A 49 11.20 9.62 15.23
CA GLU A 49 10.89 11.06 15.31
C GLU A 49 11.92 11.90 14.56
N ASP A 50 13.22 11.57 14.65
CA ASP A 50 14.27 12.28 13.91
C ASP A 50 14.14 12.09 12.39
N GLU A 51 13.84 10.87 11.94
CA GLU A 51 13.83 10.55 10.51
C GLU A 51 12.49 10.82 9.82
N LEU A 52 11.36 10.53 10.48
CA LEU A 52 10.00 10.65 9.94
C LEU A 52 9.28 11.90 10.43
N GLY A 53 9.74 12.51 11.52
CA GLY A 53 9.01 13.58 12.19
C GLY A 53 7.74 13.05 12.86
N ASN A 54 6.65 13.80 12.70
CA ASN A 54 5.36 13.42 13.26
C ASN A 54 4.72 12.29 12.44
N ILE A 55 4.66 11.09 13.04
CA ILE A 55 4.10 9.89 12.43
C ILE A 55 2.64 10.09 11.98
N GLN A 56 1.82 10.78 12.78
CA GLN A 56 0.42 11.01 12.41
C GLN A 56 0.30 11.90 11.17
N GLU A 57 1.06 12.98 11.10
CA GLU A 57 1.07 13.87 9.93
C GLU A 57 1.60 13.15 8.69
N ALA A 58 2.63 12.31 8.85
CA ALA A 58 3.19 11.53 7.76
C ALA A 58 2.18 10.50 7.20
N ILE A 59 1.42 9.84 8.07
CA ILE A 59 0.35 8.91 7.69
C ILE A 59 -0.82 9.67 7.04
N GLU A 60 -1.24 10.82 7.58
CA GLU A 60 -2.31 11.64 6.99
C GLU A 60 -1.94 12.13 5.59
N ALA A 61 -0.69 12.57 5.40
CA ALA A 61 -0.17 12.95 4.10
C ALA A 61 -0.18 11.77 3.12
N ALA A 62 0.20 10.57 3.57
CA ALA A 62 0.17 9.36 2.75
C ALA A 62 -1.26 8.97 2.34
N LEU A 63 -2.22 9.02 3.28
CA LEU A 63 -3.64 8.80 3.01
C LEU A 63 -4.21 9.81 2.02
N THR A 64 -3.86 11.08 2.17
CA THR A 64 -4.30 12.15 1.28
C THR A 64 -3.78 11.93 -0.14
N LYS A 65 -2.50 11.55 -0.29
CA LYS A 65 -1.91 11.20 -1.59
C LYS A 65 -2.59 9.98 -2.22
N ALA A 66 -2.79 8.91 -1.44
CA ALA A 66 -3.46 7.70 -1.89
C ALA A 66 -4.90 7.97 -2.36
N ARG A 67 -5.65 8.83 -1.66
CA ARG A 67 -7.02 9.22 -2.03
C ARG A 67 -7.10 10.14 -3.24
N THR A 68 -6.08 10.96 -3.46
CA THR A 68 -6.04 11.90 -4.59
C THR A 68 -5.72 11.20 -5.91
N GLY A 69 -5.39 9.90 -5.88
CA GLY A 69 -5.09 9.11 -7.09
C GLY A 69 -3.79 9.54 -7.77
N GLU A 70 -2.92 10.26 -7.05
CA GLU A 70 -1.52 10.35 -7.45
C GLU A 70 -0.91 9.00 -7.07
N GLU A 71 -1.19 8.01 -7.92
CA GLU A 71 -0.73 6.63 -7.79
C GLU A 71 0.75 6.65 -7.38
N PRO A 72 1.17 5.93 -6.32
CA PRO A 72 2.51 5.38 -6.37
C PRO A 72 2.48 4.53 -7.63
N GLN A 73 3.15 4.99 -8.70
CA GLN A 73 3.25 4.23 -9.92
C GLN A 73 3.55 2.79 -9.49
N PRO A 74 2.66 1.82 -9.75
CA PRO A 74 3.06 0.45 -9.62
C PRO A 74 4.33 0.38 -10.44
N ALA A 75 5.42 -0.09 -9.82
CA ALA A 75 6.56 -0.51 -10.61
C ALA A 75 5.96 -1.39 -11.71
N ASP A 76 6.10 -0.92 -12.96
CA ASP A 76 5.81 -1.66 -14.17
C ASP A 76 6.38 -3.06 -14.01
N ASP A 77 5.54 -3.99 -13.57
CA ASP A 77 5.78 -5.41 -13.72
C ASP A 77 4.43 -6.10 -13.67
N ASN A 78 4.08 -6.66 -14.82
CA ASN A 78 2.94 -7.54 -15.07
C ASN A 78 1.62 -6.87 -15.47
N GLU A 79 1.59 -6.38 -16.71
CA GLU A 79 0.77 -6.98 -17.78
C GLU A 79 -0.47 -7.79 -17.36
N LEU A 80 -1.40 -7.21 -16.59
CA LEU A 80 -2.77 -7.70 -16.58
C LEU A 80 -3.45 -7.24 -17.89
N ALA A 81 -3.10 -7.97 -18.94
CA ALA A 81 -3.70 -7.93 -20.25
C ALA A 81 -5.24 -7.94 -20.15
N PRO A 82 -5.93 -7.20 -21.04
CA PRO A 82 -7.36 -6.98 -20.96
C PRO A 82 -8.15 -8.28 -21.00
N VAL A 83 -9.07 -8.40 -20.04
CA VAL A 83 -10.27 -9.23 -20.07
C VAL A 83 -10.90 -9.13 -21.46
N MET A 84 -10.83 -10.20 -22.28
CA MET A 84 -11.74 -10.56 -23.39
C MET A 84 -11.11 -11.65 -24.29
N GLU A 85 -10.99 -12.88 -23.79
CA GLU A 85 -11.18 -14.07 -24.62
C GLU A 85 -12.53 -14.66 -24.16
N ALA A 86 -13.64 -14.02 -24.52
CA ALA A 86 -14.38 -14.34 -25.73
C ALA A 86 -14.54 -15.86 -25.89
N LEU A 87 -15.56 -16.40 -25.22
CA LEU A 87 -16.52 -17.31 -25.83
C LEU A 87 -15.95 -18.23 -26.93
N GLU A 88 -15.26 -19.31 -26.56
CA GLU A 88 -15.23 -20.50 -27.42
C GLU A 88 -16.39 -21.41 -26.98
N VAL A 89 -17.59 -21.02 -27.42
CA VAL A 89 -18.76 -21.90 -27.46
C VAL A 89 -18.64 -22.71 -28.75
N GLU A 90 -18.48 -24.03 -28.57
CA GLU A 90 -18.99 -25.14 -29.38
C GLU A 90 -19.12 -24.95 -30.91
N ASP A 91 -18.37 -25.75 -31.68
CA ASP A 91 -18.95 -26.38 -32.89
C ASP A 91 -18.45 -27.83 -33.06
N PRO A 92 -19.36 -28.82 -33.18
CA PRO A 92 -19.03 -30.20 -33.48
C PRO A 92 -18.96 -30.45 -35.00
N LYS A 93 -18.00 -31.29 -35.44
CA LYS A 93 -18.04 -32.22 -36.63
C LYS A 93 -16.91 -32.04 -37.67
N SER A 94 -16.21 -33.17 -37.92
CA SER A 94 -15.64 -33.69 -39.20
C SER A 94 -14.15 -34.00 -39.09
N GLY A 95 -13.73 -35.27 -38.94
CA GLY A 95 -13.33 -36.17 -40.05
C GLY A 95 -11.80 -36.41 -39.97
N PRO A 96 -11.19 -37.43 -40.61
CA PRO A 96 -11.65 -38.28 -41.72
C PRO A 96 -12.22 -39.66 -41.35
#